data_AF-A0A2V9L8M3-F1
#
_entry.id   AF-A0A2V9L8M3-F1
#
_cell.length_a   1.000
_cell.length_b   1.000
_cell.length_c   1.000
_cell.angle_alpha   90.00
_cell.angle_beta   90.00
_cell.angle_gamma   90.00
#
_symmetry.space_group_name_H-M   'P 1'
#
loop_
_entity.id
_entity.type
_entity.pdbx_description
1 polymer ?
#
loop_
_entity_poly.entity_id
_entity_poly.type
_entity_poly.pdbx_seq_one_letter_code
_entity_poly.pdbx_strand_id
1 'polypeptide(L)'
;MPSVLKLPNPDCRFPALYPLLSLLLLSLTLPMARGSQKASVADLNASVKESAPRESRRDARIDLIRGLSSEVAVAKIAMPRGKHGIYLSVQGQLDQAKADAELRQNGAAIRPGMPVEITKVTFKGDQIIFEINHGGKSGKKWYQRIYVGMGTADQPIVRDDRTPVLAYGSWIALKRPGNLADLTVPQVKKLLGSVLDFERHAPTVLYAASVPPKIKDAIKKHEVLVGMDRDAVLSSKGPPDRKVREVREGAEQEDWIYGLPPHVLFVSFDGDTVTAVRQY
;
A
#
# COMPACT_ATOMS: atom_id res chain seq x y z
N MET A 1 -52.62 -6.18 35.04
CA MET A 1 -53.40 -5.16 34.32
C MET A 1 -52.61 -4.71 33.10
N PRO A 2 -53.07 -4.95 31.87
CA PRO A 2 -52.35 -4.57 30.66
C PRO A 2 -52.90 -3.25 30.09
N SER A 3 -52.02 -2.29 29.82
CA SER A 3 -52.36 -1.11 29.02
C SER A 3 -51.89 -1.31 27.59
N VAL A 4 -52.88 -1.60 26.75
CA VAL A 4 -52.82 -1.72 25.29
C VAL A 4 -52.85 -0.31 24.71
N LEU A 5 -51.85 0.07 23.90
CA LEU A 5 -51.95 1.25 23.03
C LEU A 5 -51.83 0.84 21.56
N LYS A 6 -53.02 0.93 20.96
CA LYS A 6 -53.49 0.79 19.58
C LYS A 6 -52.55 1.35 18.50
N LEU A 7 -52.25 0.52 17.51
CA LEU A 7 -51.83 0.92 16.16
C LEU A 7 -53.05 1.48 15.39
N PRO A 8 -52.91 2.54 14.57
CA PRO A 8 -53.83 2.79 13.47
C PRO A 8 -53.32 2.12 12.19
N ASN A 9 -54.16 1.26 11.63
CA ASN A 9 -53.97 0.57 10.35
C ASN A 9 -54.41 1.47 9.16
N PRO A 10 -54.07 1.08 7.92
CA PRO A 10 -53.94 1.94 6.76
C PRO A 10 -55.27 2.15 6.06
N ASP A 11 -55.42 3.30 5.40
CA ASP A 11 -56.17 3.43 4.14
C ASP A 11 -56.16 4.91 3.72
N CYS A 12 -55.45 5.22 2.64
CA CYS A 12 -55.78 6.39 1.81
C CYS A 12 -55.23 6.16 0.40
N ARG A 13 -56.02 5.43 -0.37
CA ARG A 13 -55.99 5.43 -1.84
C ARG A 13 -56.53 6.78 -2.32
N PHE A 14 -55.81 7.46 -3.19
CA PHE A 14 -56.38 8.51 -4.05
C PHE A 14 -56.36 8.05 -5.53
N PRO A 15 -57.48 8.22 -6.28
CA PRO A 15 -57.65 7.67 -7.61
C PRO A 15 -57.50 8.69 -8.76
N ALA A 16 -57.46 8.12 -9.97
CA ALA A 16 -57.91 8.63 -11.28
C ALA A 16 -57.03 9.67 -12.02
N LEU A 17 -56.46 9.37 -13.20
CA LEU A 17 -57.08 9.22 -14.54
C LEU A 17 -57.74 10.49 -15.07
N TYR A 18 -57.23 11.04 -16.18
CA TYR A 18 -57.97 11.66 -17.31
C TYR A 18 -56.97 12.04 -18.45
N PRO A 19 -57.41 12.27 -19.71
CA PRO A 19 -56.93 11.48 -20.85
C PRO A 19 -56.46 12.28 -22.10
N LEU A 20 -56.00 11.52 -23.11
CA LEU A 20 -56.09 11.68 -24.58
C LEU A 20 -56.55 13.01 -25.22
N LEU A 21 -55.72 13.51 -26.16
CA LEU A 21 -55.97 14.03 -27.55
C LEU A 21 -54.86 15.08 -27.84
N SER A 22 -54.19 15.14 -28.99
CA SER A 22 -54.73 15.30 -30.34
C SER A 22 -53.67 14.97 -31.39
N LEU A 23 -54.08 14.19 -32.39
CA LEU A 23 -53.46 14.03 -33.69
C LEU A 23 -53.68 15.33 -34.50
N LEU A 24 -52.67 15.81 -35.25
CA LEU A 24 -52.92 16.56 -36.49
C LEU A 24 -51.71 16.47 -37.42
N LEU A 25 -51.87 15.64 -38.46
CA LEU A 25 -51.11 15.65 -39.70
C LEU A 25 -51.55 16.85 -40.53
N LEU A 26 -50.63 17.60 -41.16
CA LEU A 26 -50.65 17.76 -42.62
C LEU A 26 -49.37 18.41 -43.16
N SER A 27 -48.95 17.82 -44.27
CA SER A 27 -47.92 18.14 -45.25
C SER A 27 -47.82 19.60 -45.72
N LEU A 28 -46.60 20.04 -46.04
CA LEU A 28 -46.34 20.61 -47.36
C LEU A 28 -44.86 20.49 -47.78
N THR A 29 -44.68 19.92 -48.96
CA THR A 29 -43.47 19.74 -49.75
C THR A 29 -43.01 21.02 -50.44
N LEU A 30 -41.69 21.25 -50.57
CA LEU A 30 -40.93 21.77 -51.74
C LEU A 30 -39.50 22.20 -51.31
N PRO A 31 -38.52 22.38 -52.23
CA PRO A 31 -38.08 21.53 -53.32
C PRO A 31 -36.59 21.10 -53.13
N MET A 32 -36.16 20.18 -53.99
CA MET A 32 -34.77 19.83 -54.27
C MET A 32 -33.89 21.08 -54.47
N ALA A 33 -32.87 21.25 -53.63
CA ALA A 33 -31.67 22.02 -53.96
C ALA A 33 -30.50 21.04 -54.05
N ARG A 34 -30.09 20.79 -55.29
CA ARG A 34 -28.94 19.97 -55.70
C ARG A 34 -27.66 20.72 -55.34
N GLY A 35 -27.22 20.59 -54.08
CA GLY A 35 -25.91 21.03 -53.62
C GLY A 35 -24.95 19.86 -53.61
N SER A 36 -24.04 19.81 -54.59
CA SER A 36 -22.91 18.89 -54.63
C SER A 36 -21.97 19.19 -53.45
N GLN A 37 -22.21 18.56 -52.30
CA GLN A 37 -21.19 18.42 -51.26
C GLN A 37 -20.34 17.21 -51.62
N LYS A 38 -19.24 17.45 -52.33
CA LYS A 38 -18.09 16.57 -52.27
C LYS A 38 -17.74 16.46 -50.78
N ALA A 39 -18.06 15.32 -50.17
CA ALA A 39 -17.49 14.94 -48.89
C ALA A 39 -15.97 15.00 -49.08
N SER A 40 -15.38 16.04 -48.51
CA SER A 40 -13.94 16.21 -48.53
C SER A 40 -13.35 15.02 -47.81
N VAL A 41 -12.35 14.41 -48.42
CA VAL A 41 -11.54 13.33 -47.84
C VAL A 41 -10.80 13.80 -46.56
N ALA A 42 -10.98 15.06 -46.16
CA ALA A 42 -10.48 15.66 -44.91
C ALA A 42 -11.33 15.32 -43.66
N ASP A 43 -12.60 14.95 -43.78
CA ASP A 43 -13.48 14.77 -42.61
C ASP A 43 -13.39 13.38 -41.95
N LEU A 44 -12.61 12.45 -42.51
CA LEU A 44 -12.35 11.15 -41.90
C LEU A 44 -11.16 11.15 -40.90
N ASN A 45 -10.48 12.29 -40.74
CA ASN A 45 -9.37 12.43 -39.78
C ASN A 45 -9.79 13.08 -38.44
N ALA A 46 -11.05 13.45 -38.26
CA ALA A 46 -11.56 14.09 -37.05
C ALA A 46 -11.90 13.13 -35.89
N SER A 47 -11.24 11.97 -35.81
CA SER A 47 -11.33 11.07 -34.65
C SER A 47 -9.99 10.42 -34.29
N VAL A 48 -8.89 11.16 -34.43
CA VAL A 48 -7.69 10.85 -33.64
C VAL A 48 -7.78 11.69 -32.37
N LYS A 49 -8.43 11.12 -31.36
CA LYS A 49 -8.42 11.61 -29.98
C LYS A 49 -6.95 11.78 -29.57
N GLU A 50 -6.48 13.02 -29.44
CA GLU A 50 -5.11 13.40 -29.09
C GLU A 50 -4.64 12.53 -27.91
N SER A 51 -3.78 11.58 -28.25
CA SER A 51 -3.41 10.46 -27.40
C SER A 51 -1.90 10.44 -27.49
N ALA A 52 -1.23 10.95 -26.44
CA ALA A 52 0.23 11.04 -26.39
C ALA A 52 0.92 9.79 -26.97
N PRO A 53 2.07 9.94 -27.66
CA PRO A 53 2.77 8.84 -28.34
C PRO A 53 2.91 7.62 -27.43
N ARG A 54 2.74 6.41 -27.97
CA ARG A 54 2.79 5.16 -27.17
C ARG A 54 4.06 5.05 -26.32
N GLU A 55 5.16 5.65 -26.76
CA GLU A 55 6.44 5.75 -26.05
C GLU A 55 6.33 6.61 -24.79
N SER A 56 5.85 7.86 -24.89
CA SER A 56 5.61 8.74 -23.73
C SER A 56 4.73 8.11 -22.63
N ARG A 57 3.78 7.26 -23.00
CA ARG A 57 2.95 6.50 -22.05
C ARG A 57 3.71 5.39 -21.34
N ARG A 58 4.66 4.74 -22.01
CA ARG A 58 5.52 3.72 -21.38
C ARG A 58 6.50 4.39 -20.44
N ASP A 59 7.09 5.51 -20.85
CA ASP A 59 8.04 6.26 -20.04
C ASP A 59 7.37 6.77 -18.76
N ALA A 60 6.22 7.43 -18.88
CA ALA A 60 5.42 7.86 -17.74
C ALA A 60 5.04 6.68 -16.82
N ARG A 61 4.70 5.51 -17.40
CA ARG A 61 4.42 4.30 -16.63
C ARG A 61 5.65 3.82 -15.85
N ILE A 62 6.82 3.81 -16.48
CA ILE A 62 8.07 3.41 -15.85
C ILE A 62 8.43 4.38 -14.72
N ASP A 63 8.29 5.67 -14.95
CA ASP A 63 8.60 6.70 -13.95
C ASP A 63 7.66 6.63 -12.74
N LEU A 64 6.36 6.41 -12.98
CA LEU A 64 5.40 6.17 -11.90
C LEU A 64 5.71 4.90 -11.12
N ILE A 65 6.07 3.80 -11.78
CA ILE A 65 6.47 2.56 -11.09
C ILE A 65 7.71 2.82 -10.25
N ARG A 66 8.74 3.44 -10.82
CA ARG A 66 10.01 3.69 -10.13
C ARG A 66 9.84 4.63 -8.95
N GLY A 67 9.06 5.70 -9.09
CA GLY A 67 8.89 6.71 -8.05
C GLY A 67 7.84 6.39 -6.97
N LEU A 68 7.03 5.36 -7.15
CA LEU A 68 6.01 4.94 -6.17
C LEU A 68 6.26 3.56 -5.58
N SER A 69 7.05 2.70 -6.23
CA SER A 69 7.44 1.42 -5.64
C SER A 69 8.41 1.65 -4.50
N SER A 70 8.24 0.90 -3.41
CA SER A 70 8.98 1.04 -2.15
C SER A 70 8.82 2.38 -1.44
N GLU A 71 7.81 3.17 -1.81
CA GLU A 71 7.43 4.35 -1.05
C GLU A 71 6.76 3.92 0.27
N VAL A 72 7.22 4.51 1.37
CA VAL A 72 6.64 4.30 2.71
C VAL A 72 5.73 5.47 3.07
N ALA A 73 4.54 5.16 3.58
CA ALA A 73 3.55 6.13 4.03
C ALA A 73 2.86 5.66 5.31
N VAL A 74 2.11 6.52 5.97
CA VAL A 74 1.25 6.16 7.10
C VAL A 74 -0.20 6.07 6.65
N ALA A 75 -0.87 4.97 6.98
CA ALA A 75 -2.29 4.79 6.66
C ALA A 75 -3.17 5.76 7.47
N LYS A 76 -4.06 6.49 6.81
CA LYS A 76 -5.04 7.39 7.46
C LYS A 76 -6.34 6.66 7.85
N ILE A 77 -6.63 5.55 7.18
CA ILE A 77 -7.84 4.75 7.36
C ILE A 77 -7.52 3.27 7.58
N ALA A 78 -8.49 2.51 8.08
CA ALA A 78 -8.40 1.07 8.10
C ALA A 78 -8.53 0.53 6.67
N MET A 79 -7.71 -0.47 6.31
CA MET A 79 -7.79 -1.12 5.00
C MET A 79 -8.09 -2.62 5.14
N PRO A 80 -8.95 -3.19 4.28
CA PRO A 80 -9.40 -4.56 4.38
C PRO A 80 -8.33 -5.56 3.93
N ARG A 81 -8.45 -6.80 4.42
CA ARG A 81 -7.71 -7.96 3.93
C ARG A 81 -8.34 -8.47 2.63
N GLY A 82 -7.66 -9.37 1.94
CA GLY A 82 -8.23 -10.14 0.83
C GLY A 82 -7.75 -9.71 -0.56
N LYS A 83 -8.53 -10.10 -1.56
CA LYS A 83 -8.23 -9.86 -2.99
C LYS A 83 -8.57 -8.45 -3.44
N HIS A 84 -9.53 -7.84 -2.76
CA HIS A 84 -9.97 -6.48 -3.00
C HIS A 84 -9.53 -5.61 -1.83
N GLY A 85 -9.32 -4.35 -2.13
CA GLY A 85 -8.90 -3.37 -1.15
C GLY A 85 -9.87 -2.20 -1.15
N ILE A 86 -9.32 -0.99 -1.02
CA ILE A 86 -10.09 0.24 -1.11
C ILE A 86 -10.08 0.82 -2.51
N TYR A 87 -11.09 1.63 -2.82
CA TYR A 87 -11.28 2.21 -4.15
C TYR A 87 -11.29 3.73 -4.04
N LEU A 88 -10.52 4.39 -4.90
CA LEU A 88 -10.43 5.83 -5.01
C LEU A 88 -10.97 6.30 -6.36
N SER A 89 -11.75 7.37 -6.33
CA SER A 89 -12.22 8.06 -7.53
C SER A 89 -11.09 8.78 -8.25
N VAL A 90 -11.41 9.39 -9.40
CA VAL A 90 -10.46 10.19 -10.20
C VAL A 90 -9.87 11.36 -9.40
N GLN A 91 -10.63 11.87 -8.44
CA GLN A 91 -10.26 12.98 -7.55
C GLN A 91 -9.57 12.49 -6.26
N GLY A 92 -9.32 11.19 -6.12
CA GLY A 92 -8.76 10.61 -4.91
C GLY A 92 -9.76 10.47 -3.76
N GLN A 93 -11.07 10.54 -4.03
CA GLN A 93 -12.08 10.35 -2.99
C GLN A 93 -12.33 8.87 -2.73
N LEU A 94 -12.37 8.49 -1.45
CA LEU A 94 -12.63 7.12 -1.02
C LEU A 94 -14.09 6.74 -1.22
N ASP A 95 -14.31 5.59 -1.85
CA ASP A 95 -15.61 4.91 -1.83
C ASP A 95 -15.81 4.23 -0.46
N GLN A 96 -16.37 4.98 0.49
CA GLN A 96 -16.59 4.52 1.86
C GLN A 96 -17.50 3.30 1.92
N ALA A 97 -18.61 3.30 1.18
CA ALA A 97 -19.58 2.21 1.20
C ALA A 97 -18.93 0.87 0.80
N LYS A 98 -18.07 0.90 -0.22
CA LYS A 98 -17.34 -0.29 -0.66
C LYS A 98 -16.22 -0.68 0.29
N ALA A 99 -15.48 0.29 0.83
CA ALA A 99 -14.45 0.04 1.83
C ALA A 99 -15.04 -0.64 3.09
N ASP A 100 -16.18 -0.17 3.58
CA ASP A 100 -16.87 -0.72 4.75
C ASP A 100 -17.44 -2.12 4.49
N ALA A 101 -17.91 -2.38 3.26
CA ALA A 101 -18.35 -3.71 2.87
C ALA A 101 -17.17 -4.71 2.88
N GLU A 102 -16.04 -4.33 2.30
CA GLU A 102 -14.83 -5.17 2.29
C GLU A 102 -14.26 -5.38 3.70
N LEU A 103 -14.28 -4.36 4.55
CA LEU A 103 -13.87 -4.45 5.96
C LEU A 103 -14.75 -5.40 6.76
N ARG A 104 -16.07 -5.37 6.55
CA ARG A 104 -17.00 -6.31 7.21
C ARG A 104 -16.81 -7.75 6.74
N GLN A 105 -16.49 -7.95 5.47
CA GLN A 105 -16.33 -9.30 4.90
C GLN A 105 -14.97 -9.93 5.23
N ASN A 106 -13.89 -9.17 5.13
CA ASN A 106 -12.52 -9.70 5.22
C ASN A 106 -11.77 -9.30 6.50
N GLY A 107 -12.28 -8.32 7.25
CA GLY A 107 -11.60 -7.74 8.40
C GLY A 107 -10.46 -6.78 8.02
N ALA A 108 -10.00 -6.00 9.00
CA ALA A 108 -8.94 -5.02 8.81
C ALA A 108 -7.54 -5.68 8.77
N ALA A 109 -6.78 -5.36 7.74
CA ALA A 109 -5.38 -5.75 7.58
C ALA A 109 -4.46 -4.68 8.17
N ILE A 110 -4.74 -3.43 7.81
CA ILE A 110 -3.97 -2.25 8.17
C ILE A 110 -4.87 -1.35 8.99
N ARG A 111 -4.32 -0.81 10.08
CA ARG A 111 -5.01 0.13 10.96
C ARG A 111 -4.58 1.57 10.64
N PRO A 112 -5.43 2.57 10.92
CA PRO A 112 -4.99 3.97 10.90
C PRO A 112 -3.74 4.18 11.77
N GLY A 113 -2.79 4.99 11.31
CA GLY A 113 -1.52 5.26 11.98
C GLY A 113 -0.42 4.22 11.72
N MET A 114 -0.72 3.10 11.05
CA MET A 114 0.28 2.08 10.74
C MET A 114 1.15 2.53 9.55
N PRO A 115 2.49 2.39 9.64
CA PRO A 115 3.36 2.58 8.48
C PRO A 115 3.15 1.44 7.48
N VAL A 116 3.11 1.79 6.20
CA VAL A 116 2.84 0.89 5.09
C VAL A 116 3.75 1.21 3.92
N GLU A 117 4.09 0.18 3.15
CA GLU A 117 4.92 0.28 1.96
C GLU A 117 4.11 -0.09 0.71
N ILE A 118 4.30 0.69 -0.37
CA ILE A 118 3.81 0.32 -1.69
C ILE A 118 4.78 -0.69 -2.29
N THR A 119 4.43 -1.98 -2.26
CA THR A 119 5.32 -3.06 -2.76
C THR A 119 5.23 -3.25 -4.27
N LYS A 120 4.11 -2.87 -4.89
CA LYS A 120 3.90 -3.04 -6.33
C LYS A 120 2.89 -2.06 -6.90
N VAL A 121 3.16 -1.57 -8.10
CA VAL A 121 2.24 -0.73 -8.88
C VAL A 121 1.86 -1.44 -10.17
N THR A 122 0.56 -1.64 -10.39
CA THR A 122 0.03 -2.33 -11.59
C THR A 122 -1.01 -1.47 -12.29
N PHE A 123 -0.88 -1.30 -13.60
CA PHE A 123 -1.83 -0.55 -14.42
C PHE A 123 -2.79 -1.55 -15.07
N LYS A 124 -4.10 -1.43 -14.81
CA LYS A 124 -5.14 -2.27 -15.42
C LYS A 124 -6.25 -1.39 -15.98
N GLY A 125 -6.44 -1.41 -17.31
CA GLY A 125 -7.49 -0.63 -17.95
C GLY A 125 -7.40 0.86 -17.63
N ASP A 126 -8.40 1.38 -16.92
CA ASP A 126 -8.53 2.76 -16.43
C ASP A 126 -8.11 2.93 -14.95
N GLN A 127 -7.52 1.91 -14.33
CA GLN A 127 -7.12 1.93 -12.92
C GLN A 127 -5.61 1.77 -12.74
N ILE A 128 -5.12 2.31 -11.63
CA ILE A 128 -3.79 2.06 -11.08
C ILE A 128 -4.00 1.33 -9.75
N ILE A 129 -3.42 0.14 -9.64
CA ILE A 129 -3.56 -0.74 -8.48
C ILE A 129 -2.24 -0.72 -7.72
N PHE A 130 -2.30 -0.31 -6.47
CA PHE A 130 -1.20 -0.32 -5.52
C PHE A 130 -1.34 -1.52 -4.60
N GLU A 131 -0.30 -2.34 -4.55
CA GLU A 131 -0.14 -3.40 -3.57
C GLU A 131 0.51 -2.80 -2.33
N ILE A 132 -0.14 -2.94 -1.18
CA ILE A 132 0.35 -2.43 0.09
C ILE A 132 0.83 -3.60 0.93
N ASN A 133 2.06 -3.55 1.43
CA ASN A 133 2.67 -4.61 2.26
C ASN A 133 2.46 -6.02 1.69
N HIS A 134 2.82 -6.24 0.42
CA HIS A 134 2.68 -7.54 -0.28
C HIS A 134 1.22 -8.00 -0.53
N GLY A 135 0.25 -7.12 -0.31
CA GLY A 135 -1.15 -7.33 -0.65
C GLY A 135 -1.93 -8.14 0.40
N GLY A 136 -3.27 -8.08 0.30
CA GLY A 136 -4.16 -8.71 1.27
C GLY A 136 -4.32 -10.23 1.16
N LYS A 137 -3.55 -10.89 0.30
CA LYS A 137 -3.62 -12.33 0.05
C LYS A 137 -2.28 -13.01 0.33
N SER A 138 -1.98 -13.29 1.59
CA SER A 138 -0.91 -14.22 1.94
C SER A 138 -1.46 -15.65 1.90
N GLY A 139 -1.40 -16.30 0.75
CA GLY A 139 -1.47 -17.76 0.71
C GLY A 139 -0.08 -18.31 1.04
N LYS A 140 0.04 -19.27 1.96
CA LYS A 140 1.31 -19.98 2.19
C LYS A 140 1.83 -20.48 0.84
N LYS A 141 3.02 -20.01 0.43
CA LYS A 141 3.58 -20.40 -0.86
C LYS A 141 3.89 -21.90 -0.81
N TRP A 142 3.71 -22.61 -1.92
CA TRP A 142 3.82 -24.07 -1.96
C TRP A 142 5.17 -24.59 -1.40
N TYR A 143 6.26 -23.84 -1.61
CA TYR A 143 7.59 -24.16 -1.09
C TYR A 143 7.73 -24.06 0.44
N GLN A 144 6.85 -23.31 1.11
CA GLN A 144 6.76 -23.26 2.58
C GLN A 144 6.14 -24.55 3.16
N ARG A 145 5.68 -25.48 2.30
CA ARG A 145 5.16 -26.80 2.68
C ARG A 145 6.08 -27.95 2.26
N ILE A 146 7.28 -27.66 1.74
CA ILE A 146 8.21 -28.74 1.37
C ILE A 146 8.98 -29.15 2.64
N TYR A 147 8.71 -30.37 3.09
CA TYR A 147 9.45 -31.07 4.12
C TYR A 147 10.37 -32.07 3.42
N VAL A 148 11.65 -32.10 3.80
CA VAL A 148 12.59 -33.14 3.35
C VAL A 148 13.12 -33.79 4.61
N GLY A 149 12.49 -34.91 5.00
CA GLY A 149 12.92 -35.76 6.10
C GLY A 149 13.42 -37.10 5.55
N MET A 150 14.62 -37.51 5.96
CA MET A 150 15.11 -38.88 5.78
C MET A 150 15.15 -39.52 7.17
N GLY A 151 14.03 -40.11 7.60
CA GLY A 151 13.85 -40.71 8.94
C GLY A 151 12.64 -40.18 9.71
N THR A 152 12.49 -40.57 10.98
CA THR A 152 11.30 -40.33 11.84
C THR A 152 11.10 -38.89 12.31
N ALA A 153 11.77 -37.91 11.70
CA ALA A 153 11.67 -36.50 12.04
C ALA A 153 11.65 -35.66 10.75
N ASP A 154 10.45 -35.28 10.33
CA ASP A 154 10.26 -34.32 9.25
C ASP A 154 10.61 -32.91 9.76
N GLN A 155 11.65 -32.32 9.18
CA GLN A 155 11.99 -30.91 9.40
C GLN A 155 11.77 -30.15 8.08
N PRO A 156 11.11 -28.98 8.11
CA PRO A 156 10.95 -28.16 6.91
C PRO A 156 12.32 -27.67 6.42
N ILE A 157 12.52 -27.59 5.10
CA ILE A 157 13.79 -27.14 4.48
C ILE A 157 14.14 -25.71 4.93
N VAL A 158 13.13 -24.88 5.17
CA VAL A 158 13.28 -23.54 5.71
C VAL A 158 12.89 -23.59 7.17
N ARG A 159 13.87 -23.50 8.08
CA ARG A 159 13.59 -23.16 9.47
C ARG A 159 12.93 -21.78 9.44
N ASP A 160 11.72 -21.70 9.98
CA ASP A 160 10.95 -20.45 10.04
C ASP A 160 11.35 -19.67 11.30
N ASP A 161 12.62 -19.27 11.37
CA ASP A 161 13.16 -18.32 12.35
C ASP A 161 12.99 -16.87 11.91
N ARG A 162 12.19 -16.64 10.85
CA ARG A 162 11.70 -15.31 10.49
C ARG A 162 10.27 -15.20 10.95
N THR A 163 10.07 -14.28 11.89
CA THR A 163 8.82 -13.66 12.31
C THR A 163 7.65 -14.01 11.39
N PRO A 164 6.53 -14.58 11.89
CA PRO A 164 5.38 -14.85 11.04
C PRO A 164 5.08 -13.60 10.24
N VAL A 165 4.97 -13.71 8.92
CA VAL A 165 4.57 -12.59 8.06
C VAL A 165 3.10 -12.30 8.39
N LEU A 166 2.89 -11.63 9.52
CA LEU A 166 1.64 -11.09 10.03
C LEU A 166 1.27 -9.80 9.28
N ALA A 167 2.11 -9.34 8.36
CA ALA A 167 1.79 -8.27 7.43
C ALA A 167 0.75 -8.78 6.42
N TYR A 168 -0.50 -8.87 6.86
CA TYR A 168 -1.62 -8.88 5.93
C TYR A 168 -1.64 -7.49 5.29
N GLY A 169 -1.24 -7.44 4.02
CA GLY A 169 -1.29 -6.22 3.23
C GLY A 169 -2.71 -5.85 2.82
N SER A 170 -2.81 -4.87 1.94
CA SER A 170 -4.09 -4.50 1.33
C SER A 170 -3.84 -4.02 -0.11
N TRP A 171 -4.89 -3.55 -0.76
CA TRP A 171 -4.82 -3.03 -2.11
C TRP A 171 -5.46 -1.64 -2.15
N ILE A 172 -4.96 -0.76 -3.02
CA ILE A 172 -5.60 0.51 -3.33
C ILE A 172 -5.82 0.56 -4.83
N ALA A 173 -7.06 0.68 -5.26
CA ALA A 173 -7.41 0.85 -6.67
C ALA A 173 -7.79 2.32 -6.92
N LEU A 174 -6.90 3.05 -7.59
CA LEU A 174 -7.13 4.44 -8.00
C LEU A 174 -7.67 4.47 -9.43
N LYS A 175 -8.84 5.08 -9.62
CA LYS A 175 -9.32 5.39 -10.97
C LYS A 175 -8.45 6.50 -11.58
N ARG A 176 -7.90 6.24 -12.76
CA ARG A 176 -6.90 7.11 -13.39
C ARG A 176 -7.54 8.40 -13.92
N PRO A 177 -7.01 9.58 -13.59
CA PRO A 177 -7.37 10.82 -14.27
C PRO A 177 -6.71 10.85 -15.65
N GLY A 178 -7.54 10.96 -16.69
CA GLY A 178 -7.08 11.28 -18.05
C GLY A 178 -5.99 10.35 -18.61
N ASN A 179 -5.01 10.94 -19.29
CA ASN A 179 -3.93 10.23 -19.95
C ASN A 179 -2.77 9.97 -18.98
N LEU A 180 -2.11 8.81 -19.12
CA LEU A 180 -0.97 8.43 -18.27
C LEU A 180 0.23 9.37 -18.40
N ALA A 181 0.43 9.96 -19.59
CA ALA A 181 1.56 10.84 -19.85
C ALA A 181 1.52 12.14 -19.02
N ASP A 182 0.33 12.54 -18.57
CA ASP A 182 0.13 13.79 -17.83
C ASP A 182 0.27 13.58 -16.30
N LEU A 183 0.35 12.32 -15.87
CA LEU A 183 0.40 11.94 -14.47
C LEU A 183 1.84 11.93 -13.95
N THR A 184 2.09 12.78 -12.96
CA THR A 184 3.38 12.82 -12.25
C THR A 184 3.30 12.11 -10.89
N VAL A 185 4.44 11.65 -10.38
CA VAL A 185 4.53 11.01 -9.05
C VAL A 185 3.93 11.87 -7.94
N PRO A 186 4.23 13.18 -7.83
CA PRO A 186 3.64 14.03 -6.78
C PRO A 186 2.12 14.15 -6.88
N GLN A 187 1.57 14.19 -8.11
CA GLN A 187 0.12 14.23 -8.31
C GLN A 187 -0.53 12.94 -7.83
N VAL A 188 0.06 11.78 -8.11
CA VAL A 188 -0.46 10.50 -7.64
C VAL A 188 -0.40 10.41 -6.11
N LYS A 189 0.70 10.86 -5.47
CA LYS A 189 0.79 10.95 -4.01
C LYS A 189 -0.31 11.84 -3.43
N LYS A 190 -0.60 12.97 -4.08
CA LYS A 190 -1.71 13.86 -3.67
C LYS A 190 -3.07 13.18 -3.79
N LEU A 191 -3.32 12.39 -4.84
CA LEU A 191 -4.57 11.62 -5.01
C LEU A 191 -4.72 10.51 -3.97
N LEU A 192 -3.60 9.90 -3.56
CA LEU A 192 -3.56 8.93 -2.46
C LEU A 192 -3.66 9.59 -1.07
N GLY A 193 -3.57 10.93 -1.01
CA GLY A 193 -3.53 11.71 0.23
C GLY A 193 -4.76 11.58 1.12
N SER A 194 -5.89 11.11 0.60
CA SER A 194 -7.09 10.81 1.39
C SER A 194 -6.92 9.59 2.29
N VAL A 195 -6.03 8.66 1.93
CA VAL A 195 -5.88 7.34 2.57
C VAL A 195 -4.46 7.07 3.06
N LEU A 196 -3.46 7.74 2.48
CA LEU A 196 -2.05 7.65 2.86
C LEU A 196 -1.49 9.03 3.20
N ASP A 197 -0.59 9.07 4.16
CA ASP A 197 0.21 10.24 4.52
C ASP A 197 1.69 9.95 4.18
N PHE A 198 2.23 10.59 3.15
CA PHE A 198 3.62 10.41 2.72
C PHE A 198 4.60 11.31 3.48
N GLU A 199 4.11 12.34 4.17
CA GLU A 199 4.94 13.28 4.93
C GLU A 199 5.28 12.74 6.33
N ARG A 200 4.44 11.85 6.87
CA ARG A 200 4.68 11.19 8.15
C ARG A 200 5.59 9.98 7.95
N HIS A 201 6.86 10.14 8.28
CA HIS A 201 7.80 9.02 8.32
C HIS A 201 7.59 8.16 9.58
N ALA A 202 7.92 6.86 9.48
CA ALA A 202 7.89 5.95 10.61
C ALA A 202 8.84 6.42 11.74
N PRO A 203 8.53 6.15 13.03
CA PRO A 203 9.34 6.60 14.16
C PRO A 203 10.82 6.24 14.05
N THR A 204 11.16 5.10 13.43
CA THR A 204 12.55 4.67 13.18
C THR A 204 13.36 5.70 12.38
N VAL A 205 12.73 6.44 11.46
CA VAL A 205 13.38 7.53 10.71
C VAL A 205 13.58 8.77 11.59
N LEU A 206 12.69 9.00 12.55
CA LEU A 206 12.82 10.11 13.51
C LEU A 206 13.96 9.88 14.51
N TYR A 207 14.22 8.62 14.89
CA TYR A 207 15.37 8.29 15.74
C TYR A 207 16.70 8.57 15.04
N ALA A 208 16.80 8.36 13.71
CA ALA A 208 17.98 8.70 12.91
C ALA A 208 18.32 10.21 12.93
N ALA A 209 17.31 11.07 13.08
CA ALA A 209 17.50 12.53 13.15
C ALA A 209 18.10 12.97 14.50
N SER A 210 17.70 12.33 15.61
CA SER A 210 18.11 12.71 16.98
C SER A 210 19.46 12.16 17.43
N VAL A 211 20.10 11.30 16.61
CA VAL A 211 21.39 10.71 16.93
C VAL A 211 22.46 11.81 17.13
N PRO A 212 23.13 11.88 18.30
CA PRO A 212 24.25 12.81 18.54
C PRO A 212 25.29 12.73 17.41
N PRO A 213 25.93 13.85 17.03
CA PRO A 213 26.83 13.90 15.86
C PRO A 213 27.96 12.86 15.95
N LYS A 214 28.45 12.57 17.15
CA LYS A 214 29.45 11.54 17.42
C LYS A 214 29.04 10.13 16.99
N ILE A 215 27.76 9.79 17.14
CA ILE A 215 27.21 8.47 16.79
C ILE A 215 26.93 8.39 15.28
N LYS A 216 26.54 9.50 14.63
CA LYS A 216 26.41 9.57 13.16
C LYS A 216 27.75 9.30 12.44
N ASP A 217 28.83 9.83 12.98
CA ASP A 217 30.17 9.60 12.43
C ASP A 217 30.65 8.16 12.65
N ALA A 218 30.29 7.55 13.78
CA ALA A 218 30.57 6.14 14.03
C ALA A 218 29.81 5.22 13.08
N ILE A 219 28.53 5.49 12.78
CA ILE A 219 27.76 4.71 11.78
C ILE A 219 28.44 4.79 10.40
N LYS A 220 28.88 5.98 9.97
CA LYS A 220 29.61 6.16 8.70
C LYS A 220 30.95 5.40 8.69
N LYS A 221 31.61 5.30 9.84
CA LYS A 221 32.87 4.56 10.02
C LYS A 221 32.65 3.07 10.29
N HIS A 222 31.40 2.62 10.31
CA HIS A 222 31.02 1.28 10.74
C HIS A 222 31.61 0.92 12.12
N GLU A 223 31.63 1.87 13.05
CA GLU A 223 32.11 1.70 14.42
C GLU A 223 30.91 1.57 15.36
N VAL A 224 31.12 0.84 16.45
CA VAL A 224 30.15 0.70 17.53
C VAL A 224 30.67 1.44 18.74
N LEU A 225 29.84 2.28 19.35
CA LEU A 225 30.19 3.06 20.53
C LEU A 225 29.35 2.62 21.73
N VAL A 226 29.93 2.77 22.92
CA VAL A 226 29.20 2.66 24.19
C VAL A 226 28.07 3.70 24.21
N GLY A 227 26.86 3.26 24.57
CA GLY A 227 25.64 4.06 24.55
C GLY A 227 24.83 3.99 23.25
N MET A 228 25.26 3.23 22.23
CA MET A 228 24.41 2.96 21.06
C MET A 228 23.27 2.00 21.42
N ASP A 229 22.12 2.18 20.78
CA ASP A 229 21.01 1.23 20.87
C ASP A 229 21.23 0.03 19.93
N ARG A 230 20.59 -1.10 20.22
CA ARG A 230 20.68 -2.35 19.45
C ARG A 230 20.43 -2.17 17.95
N ASP A 231 19.42 -1.38 17.59
CA ASP A 231 19.08 -1.10 16.19
C ASP A 231 20.15 -0.24 15.48
N ALA A 232 20.82 0.65 16.20
CA ALA A 232 21.92 1.44 15.67
C ALA A 232 23.15 0.56 15.40
N VAL A 233 23.42 -0.41 16.29
CA VAL A 233 24.48 -1.40 16.08
C VAL A 233 24.18 -2.29 14.87
N LEU A 234 22.94 -2.77 14.73
CA LEU A 234 22.51 -3.54 13.55
C LEU A 234 22.66 -2.72 12.26
N SER A 235 22.34 -1.43 12.31
CA SER A 235 22.48 -0.54 11.16
C SER A 235 23.94 -0.26 10.80
N SER A 236 24.84 -0.23 11.80
CA SER A 236 26.27 0.04 11.62
C SER A 236 27.05 -1.21 11.16
N LYS A 237 26.87 -2.35 11.85
CA LYS A 237 27.65 -3.59 11.68
C LYS A 237 26.88 -4.76 11.08
N GLY A 238 25.56 -4.66 10.97
CA GLY A 238 24.73 -5.79 10.54
C GLY A 238 24.47 -6.81 11.66
N PRO A 239 23.86 -7.96 11.34
CA PRO A 239 23.62 -9.03 12.30
C PRO A 239 24.95 -9.61 12.81
N PRO A 240 25.08 -9.91 14.11
CA PRO A 240 26.28 -10.54 14.65
C PRO A 240 26.39 -12.00 14.24
N ASP A 241 27.63 -12.50 14.19
CA ASP A 241 27.92 -13.92 13.88
C ASP A 241 27.46 -14.84 15.02
N ARG A 242 27.58 -14.38 16.27
CA ARG A 242 27.12 -15.11 17.45
C ARG A 242 26.56 -14.16 18.51
N LYS A 243 25.52 -14.63 19.22
CA LYS A 243 24.92 -13.95 20.38
C LYS A 243 25.01 -14.85 21.59
N VAL A 244 25.40 -14.30 22.73
CA VAL A 244 25.47 -14.99 24.01
C VAL A 244 24.67 -14.18 25.03
N ARG A 245 23.80 -14.82 25.80
CA ARG A 245 23.03 -14.17 26.86
C ARG A 245 23.44 -14.75 28.19
N GLU A 246 23.79 -13.88 29.12
CA GLU A 246 24.23 -14.25 30.46
C GLU A 246 23.56 -13.35 31.48
N VAL A 247 23.18 -13.93 32.62
CA VAL A 247 22.72 -13.15 33.77
C VAL A 247 23.92 -12.90 34.66
N ARG A 248 24.38 -11.66 34.74
CA ARG A 248 25.50 -11.25 35.61
C ARG A 248 24.99 -10.23 36.61
N GLU A 249 25.23 -10.47 37.89
CA GLU A 249 24.81 -9.58 38.98
C GLU A 249 23.30 -9.23 39.00
N GLY A 250 22.46 -10.14 38.49
CA GLY A 250 21.00 -9.95 38.44
C GLY A 250 20.48 -9.13 37.25
N ALA A 251 21.36 -8.68 36.33
CA ALA A 251 20.99 -8.03 35.07
C ALA A 251 21.19 -8.98 33.87
N GLU A 252 20.28 -8.93 32.90
CA GLU A 252 20.39 -9.68 31.65
C GLU A 252 21.35 -8.98 30.69
N GLN A 253 22.56 -9.53 30.54
CA GLN A 253 23.54 -9.05 29.56
C GLN A 253 23.50 -9.89 28.29
N GLU A 254 23.58 -9.23 27.14
CA GLU A 254 23.66 -9.87 25.83
C GLU A 254 24.96 -9.46 25.13
N ASP A 255 25.84 -10.42 24.86
CA ASP A 255 27.11 -10.21 24.15
C ASP A 255 26.94 -10.60 22.67
N TRP A 256 27.18 -9.64 21.79
CA TRP A 256 27.22 -9.83 20.34
C TRP A 256 28.66 -9.93 19.87
N ILE A 257 28.94 -10.95 19.07
CA ILE A 257 30.27 -11.29 18.61
C ILE A 257 30.28 -11.18 17.10
N TYR A 258 31.25 -10.42 16.58
CA TYR A 258 31.50 -10.23 15.16
C TYR A 258 32.91 -10.67 14.80
N GLY A 259 33.08 -11.29 13.63
CA GLY A 259 34.35 -11.74 13.09
C GLY A 259 34.77 -13.14 13.55
N LEU A 260 35.88 -13.59 12.98
CA LEU A 260 36.54 -14.86 13.30
C LEU A 260 37.96 -14.58 13.80
N PRO A 261 38.50 -15.39 14.72
CA PRO A 261 39.89 -15.24 15.17
C PRO A 261 40.86 -15.15 13.98
N PRO A 262 41.88 -14.26 14.04
CA PRO A 262 42.31 -13.49 15.21
C PRO A 262 41.57 -12.16 15.44
N HIS A 263 40.65 -11.75 14.57
CA HIS A 263 39.98 -10.44 14.65
C HIS A 263 38.53 -10.58 15.10
N VAL A 264 38.27 -10.34 16.38
CA VAL A 264 36.95 -10.53 16.99
C VAL A 264 36.51 -9.26 17.73
N LEU A 265 35.30 -8.80 17.44
CA LEU A 265 34.67 -7.67 18.11
C LEU A 265 33.52 -8.16 19.00
N PHE A 266 33.61 -7.85 20.29
CA PHE A 266 32.57 -8.09 21.28
C PHE A 266 31.84 -6.79 21.58
N VAL A 267 30.51 -6.84 21.53
CA VAL A 267 29.62 -5.74 21.89
C VAL A 267 28.68 -6.24 22.98
N SER A 268 28.83 -5.73 24.19
CA SER A 268 28.02 -6.09 25.34
C SER A 268 26.85 -5.13 25.48
N PHE A 269 25.65 -5.68 25.66
CA PHE A 269 24.41 -4.96 25.89
C PHE A 269 23.91 -5.21 27.30
N ASP A 270 23.33 -4.16 27.90
CA ASP A 270 22.42 -4.27 29.04
C ASP A 270 21.05 -3.78 28.56
N GLY A 271 20.08 -4.70 28.49
CA GLY A 271 18.81 -4.47 27.80
C GLY A 271 19.00 -4.10 26.31
N ASP A 272 18.78 -2.83 25.98
CA ASP A 272 18.82 -2.30 24.61
C ASP A 272 20.05 -1.42 24.31
N THR A 273 20.87 -1.10 25.32
CA THR A 273 21.98 -0.14 25.19
C THR A 273 23.33 -0.83 25.31
N VAL A 274 24.29 -0.44 24.47
CA VAL A 274 25.67 -0.93 24.51
C VAL A 274 26.38 -0.40 25.75
N THR A 275 26.90 -1.30 26.59
CA THR A 275 27.67 -0.97 27.79
C THR A 275 29.18 -1.12 27.59
N ALA A 276 29.61 -2.03 26.73
CA ALA A 276 31.03 -2.24 26.44
C ALA A 276 31.27 -2.68 24.99
N VAL A 277 32.43 -2.27 24.44
CA VAL A 277 32.93 -2.69 23.14
C VAL A 277 34.39 -3.11 23.30
N ARG A 278 34.73 -4.34 22.91
CA ARG A 278 36.10 -4.88 22.99
C ARG A 278 36.49 -5.51 21.68
N GLN A 279 37.66 -5.13 21.15
CA GLN A 279 38.21 -5.70 19.93
C GLN A 279 39.50 -6.46 20.28
N TYR A 280 39.60 -7.70 19.81
CA TYR A 280 40.77 -8.56 19.92
C TYR A 280 41.31 -8.87 18.52
#